data_AF-A0A5B7DCN9-F1
#
_entry.id   AF-A0A5B7DCN9-F1
#
_cell.length_a   1.000
_cell.length_b   1.000
_cell.length_c   1.000
_cell.angle_alpha   90.00
_cell.angle_beta   90.00
_cell.angle_gamma   90.00
#
_symmetry.space_group_name_H-M   'P 1'
#
loop_
_entity.id
_entity.type
_entity.pdbx_description
1 polymer ?
#
loop_
_entity_poly.entity_id
_entity_poly.type
_entity_poly.pdbx_seq_one_letter_code
_entity_poly.pdbx_strand_id
1 'polypeptide(L)'
;MVYFSFSCDTTEERNQRNDHEVFASKMVDCIGQIVGIVVAKDQPTAQRAARLVRIDYEDVDTPIITIQDAIEKKSWWNKWTMKTGDAEAALKVAVNTLEGETHISGQEHFYMETNAHIAIPKGEDGEMEIISTTQNPSDTQVMVAKALGVAYNKVVCRIKRLGGGFGGKETRSADVSVPLCVAASIIGRPIRMMLDRHEDMVITGGRHPFLCRWRVGFTDQGVITAADLHFYANCGNTIDLSIGVVHRSLYSTSNAYNWPNLSTTGYACKTNLPSNTAFRGFGAPQGMFCSEDIMEHVAQYLHLDPRVVRERNFYKTGDTTHFGQVIERCTLSRCWKDVLDQSDYSTLRANVQKFNSEHTYRKRGVSVVPVMFSIAFTLPWLNQAGALVLVYRDGSVLLSHGGTEMGQGLHTKMIQVASRTLDIPTELIHISETATDKVPNTSPTAASVSSDINGMAVLEACEKIKERLKPVIAKDPKAGWKSWVEEAYLQSISLSATGYYCTPGIKAYNFETHESAKFNYFSYGAAVSEVEVDCLTGDHSVGGMESVTTVLYVSMMILCSDINPNSCVYSYSDIDSAL
;
A
#
# COMPACT_ATOMS: atom_id res chain seq x y z
N MET A 1 -13.30 -18.33 23.25
CA MET A 1 -12.37 -18.19 22.11
C MET A 1 -12.68 -16.87 21.47
N VAL A 2 -11.68 -15.98 21.33
CA VAL A 2 -11.89 -14.73 20.60
C VAL A 2 -11.18 -14.85 19.27
N TYR A 3 -11.97 -14.88 18.21
CA TYR A 3 -11.51 -14.87 16.83
C TYR A 3 -11.56 -13.44 16.30
N PHE A 4 -10.69 -13.12 15.35
CA PHE A 4 -10.63 -11.81 14.70
C PHE A 4 -10.62 -11.94 13.19
N SER A 5 -11.33 -11.03 12.53
CA SER A 5 -11.25 -10.81 11.10
C SER A 5 -10.47 -9.53 10.84
N PHE A 6 -9.47 -9.61 9.96
CA PHE A 6 -8.71 -8.46 9.45
C PHE A 6 -9.52 -7.70 8.39
N SER A 7 -10.65 -7.14 8.77
CA SER A 7 -11.32 -6.08 8.01
C SER A 7 -12.48 -5.48 8.80
N CYS A 8 -12.55 -4.15 8.85
CA CYS A 8 -13.75 -3.36 9.14
C CYS A 8 -14.79 -3.44 7.99
N ASP A 9 -15.03 -4.65 7.47
CA ASP A 9 -16.04 -4.99 6.47
C ASP A 9 -17.33 -5.38 7.20
N THR A 10 -18.45 -4.75 6.86
CA THR A 10 -19.76 -4.95 7.50
C THR A 10 -20.58 -6.06 6.86
N THR A 11 -20.05 -6.74 5.84
CA THR A 11 -20.73 -7.93 5.29
C THR A 11 -20.75 -9.05 6.33
N GLU A 12 -21.95 -9.53 6.69
CA GLU A 12 -22.17 -10.62 7.66
C GLU A 12 -21.34 -11.87 7.31
N GLU A 13 -21.10 -12.14 6.02
CA GLU A 13 -20.32 -13.30 5.56
C GLU A 13 -18.83 -13.28 5.94
N ARG A 14 -18.20 -12.12 6.14
CA ARG A 14 -16.77 -12.05 6.50
C ARG A 14 -16.55 -11.96 8.01
N ASN A 15 -17.46 -11.30 8.73
CA ASN A 15 -17.49 -11.33 10.20
C ASN A 15 -17.86 -12.73 10.75
N GLN A 16 -18.49 -13.59 9.95
CA GLN A 16 -18.76 -14.98 10.30
C GLN A 16 -17.53 -15.91 10.18
N ARG A 17 -16.50 -15.54 9.40
CA ARG A 17 -15.44 -16.50 9.03
C ARG A 17 -14.40 -16.76 10.11
N ASN A 18 -14.13 -15.80 11.01
CA ASN A 18 -13.29 -16.02 12.19
C ASN A 18 -12.03 -16.85 11.89
N ASP A 19 -11.30 -16.49 10.83
CA ASP A 19 -10.24 -17.32 10.23
C ASP A 19 -8.85 -17.11 10.86
N HIS A 20 -8.76 -16.25 11.89
CA HIS A 20 -7.53 -16.02 12.64
C HIS A 20 -7.79 -16.02 14.16
N GLU A 21 -7.06 -16.86 14.88
CA GLU A 21 -7.09 -16.94 16.35
C GLU A 21 -5.98 -16.08 16.97
N VAL A 22 -6.26 -15.44 18.11
CA VAL A 22 -5.22 -14.72 18.89
C VAL A 22 -4.10 -15.67 19.33
N PHE A 23 -4.52 -16.85 19.80
CA PHE A 23 -3.65 -17.96 20.17
C PHE A 23 -4.26 -19.22 19.56
N ALA A 24 -3.45 -19.99 18.84
CA ALA A 24 -3.87 -21.26 18.26
C ALA A 24 -4.46 -22.17 19.35
N SER A 25 -5.70 -22.60 19.16
CA SER A 25 -6.50 -23.29 20.17
C SER A 25 -6.44 -24.81 20.05
N LYS A 26 -6.31 -25.33 18.82
CA LYS A 26 -6.36 -26.77 18.52
C LYS A 26 -5.36 -27.20 17.44
N MET A 27 -5.29 -26.47 16.34
CA MET A 27 -4.46 -26.78 15.17
C MET A 27 -3.56 -25.59 14.86
N VAL A 28 -2.35 -25.88 14.39
CA VAL A 28 -1.47 -24.88 13.78
C VAL A 28 -1.43 -25.11 12.28
N ASP A 29 -1.71 -24.05 11.51
CA ASP A 29 -1.83 -24.09 10.06
C ASP A 29 -0.56 -23.62 9.35
N CYS A 30 0.40 -23.03 10.07
CA CYS A 30 1.70 -22.64 9.53
C CYS A 30 2.80 -22.58 10.60
N ILE A 31 4.05 -22.68 10.16
CA ILE A 31 5.22 -22.34 10.99
C ILE A 31 5.17 -20.85 11.29
N GLY A 32 5.25 -20.48 12.58
CA GLY A 32 5.18 -19.09 13.04
C GLY A 32 3.84 -18.69 13.66
N GLN A 33 2.81 -19.54 13.58
CA GLN A 33 1.53 -19.25 14.23
C GLN A 33 1.68 -19.18 15.75
N ILE A 34 1.07 -18.16 16.36
CA ILE A 34 1.22 -17.86 17.79
C ILE A 34 0.37 -18.84 18.60
N VAL A 35 1.00 -19.61 19.49
CA VAL A 35 0.32 -20.55 20.40
C VAL A 35 0.12 -19.96 21.80
N GLY A 36 0.97 -19.01 22.20
CA GLY A 36 0.92 -18.41 23.53
C GLY A 36 1.91 -17.26 23.70
N ILE A 37 1.88 -16.62 24.87
CA ILE A 37 2.78 -15.53 25.25
C ILE A 37 3.39 -15.81 26.63
N VAL A 38 4.71 -15.61 26.75
CA VAL A 38 5.42 -15.67 28.04
C VAL A 38 5.70 -14.25 28.51
N VAL A 39 5.27 -13.94 29.73
CA VAL A 39 5.52 -12.64 30.38
C VAL A 39 6.52 -12.82 31.52
N ALA A 40 7.53 -11.96 31.55
CA ALA A 40 8.54 -11.93 32.61
C ALA A 40 8.95 -10.49 32.96
N LYS A 41 9.79 -10.34 33.98
CA LYS A 41 10.32 -9.04 34.44
C LYS A 41 11.26 -8.36 33.44
N ASP A 42 11.86 -9.13 32.53
CA ASP A 42 12.79 -8.67 31.50
C ASP A 42 12.76 -9.60 30.27
N GLN A 43 13.15 -9.05 29.11
CA GLN A 43 13.13 -9.75 27.82
C GLN A 43 14.00 -11.02 27.81
N PRO A 44 15.27 -11.02 28.30
CA PRO A 44 16.07 -12.24 28.33
C PRO A 44 15.42 -13.38 29.14
N THR A 45 14.73 -13.05 30.24
CA THR A 45 14.01 -14.04 31.05
C THR A 45 12.79 -14.58 30.30
N ALA A 46 12.01 -13.72 29.64
CA ALA A 46 10.86 -14.14 28.83
C ALA A 46 11.30 -15.09 27.70
N GLN A 47 12.36 -14.75 26.96
CA GLN A 47 12.88 -15.57 25.87
C GLN A 47 13.45 -16.91 26.35
N ARG A 48 14.17 -16.94 27.48
CA ARG A 48 14.64 -18.21 28.08
C ARG A 48 13.47 -19.08 28.51
N ALA A 49 12.44 -18.49 29.14
CA ALA A 49 11.27 -19.23 29.59
C ALA A 49 10.43 -19.75 28.40
N ALA A 50 10.25 -18.96 27.34
CA ALA A 50 9.57 -19.40 26.11
C ALA A 50 10.23 -20.63 25.48
N ARG A 51 11.56 -20.71 25.46
CA ARG A 51 12.31 -21.88 24.96
C ARG A 51 12.16 -23.15 25.82
N LEU A 52 11.67 -23.02 27.05
CA LEU A 52 11.42 -24.16 27.94
C LEU A 52 10.00 -24.74 27.77
N VAL A 53 9.10 -24.02 27.08
CA VAL A 53 7.76 -24.51 26.78
C VAL A 53 7.87 -25.66 25.79
N ARG A 54 7.29 -26.82 26.16
CA ARG A 54 7.20 -27.99 25.29
C ARG A 54 5.77 -28.08 24.76
N ILE A 55 5.65 -28.23 23.45
CA ILE A 55 4.38 -28.44 22.75
C ILE A 55 4.56 -29.74 21.96
N ASP A 56 3.67 -30.70 22.19
CA ASP A 56 3.63 -31.95 21.44
C ASP A 56 2.64 -31.78 20.28
N TYR A 57 3.05 -32.18 19.08
CA TYR A 57 2.26 -32.06 17.85
C TYR A 57 1.96 -33.45 17.28
N GLU A 58 0.79 -33.57 16.64
CA GLU A 58 0.43 -34.68 15.77
C GLU A 58 0.20 -34.12 14.36
N ASP A 59 0.95 -34.60 13.38
CA ASP A 59 0.83 -34.14 12.00
C ASP A 59 -0.48 -34.67 11.40
N VAL A 60 -1.33 -33.76 10.87
CA VAL A 60 -2.72 -34.09 10.53
C VAL A 60 -2.91 -34.44 9.04
N ASP A 61 -2.23 -33.71 8.13
CA ASP A 61 -2.35 -33.87 6.68
C ASP A 61 -1.05 -33.47 5.95
N THR A 62 -0.91 -33.85 4.67
CA THR A 62 0.17 -33.33 3.82
C THR A 62 -0.03 -31.82 3.57
N PRO A 63 0.89 -30.95 4.04
CA PRO A 63 0.72 -29.51 3.95
C PRO A 63 0.69 -29.04 2.49
N ILE A 64 -0.04 -27.95 2.25
CA ILE A 64 -0.11 -27.25 0.95
C ILE A 64 0.86 -26.08 1.03
N ILE A 65 2.01 -26.13 0.38
CA ILE A 65 3.05 -25.10 0.55
C ILE A 65 3.16 -24.23 -0.70
N THR A 66 3.21 -24.85 -1.86
CA THR A 66 3.43 -24.15 -3.14
C THR A 66 2.12 -23.71 -3.77
N ILE A 67 2.22 -22.78 -4.73
CA ILE A 67 1.08 -22.39 -5.56
C ILE A 67 0.60 -23.60 -6.38
N GLN A 68 1.52 -24.44 -6.85
CA GLN A 68 1.23 -25.65 -7.61
C GLN A 68 0.41 -26.63 -6.77
N ASP A 69 0.81 -26.88 -5.51
CA ASP A 69 0.05 -27.73 -4.57
C ASP A 69 -1.39 -27.21 -4.42
N ALA A 70 -1.54 -25.89 -4.28
CA ALA A 70 -2.84 -25.24 -4.13
C ALA A 70 -3.68 -25.36 -5.41
N ILE A 71 -3.07 -25.28 -6.60
CA ILE A 71 -3.75 -25.50 -7.88
C ILE A 71 -4.24 -26.94 -7.99
N GLU A 72 -3.37 -27.92 -7.72
CA GLU A 72 -3.66 -29.35 -7.82
C GLU A 72 -4.78 -29.76 -6.86
N LYS A 73 -4.72 -29.28 -5.60
CA LYS A 73 -5.71 -29.57 -4.56
C LYS A 73 -6.94 -28.65 -4.62
N LYS A 74 -6.98 -27.70 -5.56
CA LYS A 74 -8.03 -26.67 -5.68
C LYS A 74 -8.25 -25.87 -4.39
N SER A 75 -7.15 -25.57 -3.69
CA SER A 75 -7.12 -24.85 -2.40
C SER A 75 -7.00 -23.34 -2.62
N TRP A 76 -8.14 -22.66 -2.74
CA TRP A 76 -8.20 -21.20 -2.78
C TRP A 76 -9.47 -20.71 -2.09
N TRP A 77 -9.39 -19.53 -1.47
CA TRP A 77 -10.52 -18.90 -0.80
C TRP A 77 -11.62 -18.49 -1.78
N ASN A 78 -11.21 -17.94 -2.92
CA ASN A 78 -12.10 -17.55 -4.00
C ASN A 78 -11.29 -17.28 -5.30
N LYS A 79 -12.01 -17.09 -6.41
CA LYS A 79 -11.47 -16.61 -7.67
C LYS A 79 -12.35 -15.51 -8.27
N TRP A 80 -11.75 -14.61 -9.03
CA TRP A 80 -12.45 -13.49 -9.68
C TRP A 80 -11.98 -13.30 -11.11
N THR A 81 -12.88 -12.98 -12.02
CA THR A 81 -12.56 -12.76 -13.44
C THR A 81 -13.05 -11.38 -13.89
N MET A 82 -12.18 -10.65 -14.59
CA MET A 82 -12.50 -9.38 -15.25
C MET A 82 -12.34 -9.56 -16.76
N LYS A 83 -13.26 -8.97 -17.53
CA LYS A 83 -13.30 -9.12 -18.98
C LYS A 83 -13.56 -7.79 -19.68
N THR A 84 -12.90 -7.59 -20.80
CA THR A 84 -13.25 -6.61 -21.84
C THR A 84 -13.12 -7.29 -23.21
N GLY A 85 -14.05 -7.01 -24.12
CA GLY A 85 -14.10 -7.68 -25.43
C GLY A 85 -14.29 -9.21 -25.31
N ASP A 86 -13.87 -9.94 -26.35
CA ASP A 86 -13.91 -11.41 -26.40
C ASP A 86 -12.51 -11.95 -26.67
N ALA A 87 -11.76 -12.20 -25.58
CA ALA A 87 -10.37 -12.68 -25.65
C ALA A 87 -10.26 -14.04 -26.35
N GLU A 88 -11.19 -14.96 -26.09
CA GLU A 88 -11.14 -16.31 -26.64
C GLU A 88 -11.42 -16.33 -28.15
N ALA A 89 -12.40 -15.54 -28.63
CA ALA A 89 -12.63 -15.39 -30.06
C ALA A 89 -11.46 -14.69 -30.76
N ALA A 90 -10.92 -13.63 -30.15
CA ALA A 90 -9.83 -12.85 -30.73
C ALA A 90 -8.49 -13.62 -30.75
N LEU A 91 -8.22 -14.49 -29.78
CA LEU A 91 -7.04 -15.38 -29.78
C LEU A 91 -7.07 -16.38 -30.95
N LYS A 92 -8.24 -16.90 -31.33
CA LYS A 92 -8.38 -17.88 -32.44
C LYS A 92 -8.05 -17.31 -33.82
N VAL A 93 -8.19 -16.00 -33.99
CA VAL A 93 -7.97 -15.30 -35.26
C VAL A 93 -6.74 -14.38 -35.21
N ALA A 94 -5.98 -14.40 -34.12
CA ALA A 94 -4.76 -13.63 -33.99
C ALA A 94 -3.71 -14.12 -34.99
N VAL A 95 -2.93 -13.18 -35.55
CA VAL A 95 -1.88 -13.49 -36.55
C VAL A 95 -0.79 -14.34 -35.92
N ASN A 96 -0.36 -13.96 -34.71
CA ASN A 96 0.60 -14.70 -33.90
C ASN A 96 0.02 -14.92 -32.51
N THR A 97 0.36 -16.05 -31.89
CA THR A 97 -0.01 -16.39 -30.52
C THR A 97 1.19 -16.93 -29.75
N LEU A 98 1.33 -16.52 -28.48
CA LEU A 98 2.30 -17.07 -27.55
C LEU A 98 1.62 -17.49 -26.25
N GLU A 99 2.20 -18.48 -25.58
CA GLU A 99 1.76 -18.97 -24.28
C GLU A 99 2.97 -19.08 -23.35
N GLY A 100 2.78 -18.84 -22.05
CA GLY A 100 3.88 -18.87 -21.08
C GLY A 100 3.44 -18.79 -19.63
N GLU A 101 4.42 -18.88 -18.73
CA GLU A 101 4.24 -18.73 -17.30
C GLU A 101 5.25 -17.72 -16.73
N THR A 102 4.76 -16.78 -15.92
CA THR A 102 5.59 -15.79 -15.20
C THR A 102 5.52 -16.07 -13.70
N HIS A 103 6.66 -16.32 -13.07
CA HIS A 103 6.77 -16.54 -11.63
C HIS A 103 7.34 -15.31 -10.93
N ILE A 104 6.71 -14.90 -9.84
CA ILE A 104 7.12 -13.75 -9.04
C ILE A 104 7.19 -14.17 -7.58
N SER A 105 8.38 -14.13 -6.99
CA SER A 105 8.61 -14.49 -5.60
C SER A 105 7.98 -13.49 -4.61
N GLY A 106 7.84 -13.92 -3.36
CA GLY A 106 7.44 -13.04 -2.26
C GLY A 106 8.52 -12.03 -1.88
N GLN A 107 8.21 -11.17 -0.93
CA GLN A 107 9.12 -10.13 -0.43
C GLN A 107 8.82 -9.81 1.03
N GLU A 108 9.88 -9.74 1.85
CA GLU A 108 9.79 -9.31 3.24
C GLU A 108 9.84 -7.78 3.35
N HIS A 109 9.00 -7.18 4.20
CA HIS A 109 8.93 -5.70 4.30
C HIS A 109 10.23 -5.10 4.80
N PHE A 110 10.87 -5.78 5.75
CA PHE A 110 12.14 -5.38 6.34
C PHE A 110 12.16 -3.93 6.83
N TYR A 111 11.02 -3.45 7.37
CA TYR A 111 11.00 -2.18 8.11
C TYR A 111 12.04 -2.24 9.23
N MET A 112 12.82 -1.17 9.42
CA MET A 112 13.98 -1.21 10.32
C MET A 112 13.57 -1.39 11.78
N GLU A 113 12.46 -0.77 12.18
CA GLU A 113 11.80 -1.04 13.46
C GLU A 113 10.83 -2.21 13.30
N THR A 114 11.09 -3.35 13.96
CA THR A 114 10.16 -4.50 14.01
C THR A 114 8.82 -4.15 14.66
N ASN A 115 7.86 -5.07 14.70
CA ASN A 115 6.61 -4.86 15.43
C ASN A 115 6.90 -4.65 16.92
N ALA A 116 6.53 -3.48 17.43
CA ALA A 116 6.79 -3.05 18.80
C ALA A 116 5.58 -2.36 19.42
N HIS A 117 5.21 -2.79 20.62
CA HIS A 117 3.98 -2.37 21.28
C HIS A 117 4.19 -2.25 22.80
N ILE A 118 3.44 -1.32 23.41
CA ILE A 118 3.31 -1.20 24.87
C ILE A 118 1.83 -1.15 25.19
N ALA A 119 1.34 -2.13 25.95
CA ALA A 119 -0.01 -2.17 26.47
C ALA A 119 -0.03 -1.66 27.92
N ILE A 120 -0.94 -0.74 28.23
CA ILE A 120 -1.04 -0.02 29.50
C ILE A 120 -2.48 -0.11 30.00
N PRO A 121 -2.80 -1.12 30.85
CA PRO A 121 -4.10 -1.16 31.52
C PRO A 121 -4.18 0.01 32.51
N LYS A 122 -5.29 0.76 32.50
CA LYS A 122 -5.47 1.92 33.39
C LYS A 122 -5.98 1.53 34.78
N GLY A 123 -6.51 0.32 34.93
CA GLY A 123 -7.00 -0.22 36.21
C GLY A 123 -8.46 0.14 36.54
N GLU A 124 -9.11 0.94 35.70
CA GLU A 124 -10.48 1.39 35.87
C GLU A 124 -11.31 1.01 34.64
N ASP A 125 -12.55 0.54 34.83
CA ASP A 125 -13.53 0.24 33.78
C ASP A 125 -13.06 -0.58 32.56
N GLY A 126 -12.03 -1.42 32.73
CA GLY A 126 -11.44 -2.18 31.63
C GLY A 126 -10.67 -1.32 30.61
N GLU A 127 -10.26 -0.10 30.99
CA GLU A 127 -9.56 0.82 30.11
C GLU A 127 -8.14 0.34 29.77
N MET A 128 -7.83 0.41 28.47
CA MET A 128 -6.55 0.00 27.90
C MET A 128 -6.02 1.09 26.97
N GLU A 129 -4.81 1.57 27.23
CA GLU A 129 -4.05 2.34 26.24
C GLU A 129 -3.00 1.45 25.60
N ILE A 130 -2.84 1.56 24.29
CA ILE A 130 -1.78 0.90 23.54
C ILE A 130 -0.96 1.92 22.77
N ILE A 131 0.36 1.91 22.98
CA ILE A 131 1.33 2.59 22.14
C ILE A 131 1.81 1.56 21.11
N SER A 132 1.53 1.79 19.83
CA SER A 132 1.65 0.76 18.79
C SER A 132 2.44 1.24 17.59
N THR A 133 3.26 0.36 17.00
CA THR A 133 3.82 0.57 15.65
C THR A 133 2.87 -0.01 14.60
N THR A 134 1.77 0.70 14.32
CA THR A 134 0.73 0.25 13.36
C THR A 134 0.35 1.36 12.39
N GLN A 135 0.03 0.99 11.15
CA GLN A 135 -0.56 1.90 10.16
C GLN A 135 -2.07 2.07 10.36
N ASN A 136 -2.69 1.22 11.19
CA ASN A 136 -4.13 1.10 11.35
C ASN A 136 -4.55 1.16 12.84
N PRO A 137 -4.52 2.36 13.45
CA PRO A 137 -4.93 2.55 14.85
C PRO A 137 -6.33 2.05 15.17
N SER A 138 -7.29 2.32 14.27
CA SER A 138 -8.69 2.04 14.52
C SER A 138 -9.00 0.55 14.51
N ASP A 139 -8.44 -0.22 13.57
CA ASP A 139 -8.60 -1.68 13.62
C ASP A 139 -7.84 -2.29 14.80
N THR A 140 -6.66 -1.77 15.16
CA THR A 140 -5.95 -2.19 16.38
C THR A 140 -6.84 -1.99 17.62
N GLN A 141 -7.48 -0.83 17.75
CA GLN A 141 -8.43 -0.54 18.83
C GLN A 141 -9.60 -1.54 18.84
N VAL A 142 -10.22 -1.77 17.68
CA VAL A 142 -11.36 -2.71 17.52
C VAL A 142 -10.97 -4.12 17.93
N MET A 143 -9.82 -4.62 17.45
CA MET A 143 -9.34 -5.97 17.74
C MET A 143 -9.01 -6.14 19.22
N VAL A 144 -8.30 -5.18 19.82
CA VAL A 144 -8.00 -5.22 21.25
C VAL A 144 -9.30 -5.18 22.08
N ALA A 145 -10.23 -4.29 21.78
CA ALA A 145 -11.48 -4.16 22.53
C ALA A 145 -12.32 -5.46 22.51
N LYS A 146 -12.49 -6.03 21.32
CA LYS A 146 -13.15 -7.33 21.14
C LYS A 146 -12.39 -8.45 21.89
N ALA A 147 -11.06 -8.43 21.95
CA ALA A 147 -10.24 -9.46 22.63
C ALA A 147 -10.41 -9.42 24.15
N LEU A 148 -10.55 -8.20 24.67
CA LEU A 148 -10.76 -7.94 26.07
C LEU A 148 -12.24 -8.04 26.48
N GLY A 149 -13.17 -8.15 25.51
CA GLY A 149 -14.61 -8.15 25.79
C GLY A 149 -15.14 -6.80 26.28
N VAL A 150 -14.52 -5.69 25.86
CA VAL A 150 -14.90 -4.31 26.25
C VAL A 150 -15.37 -3.51 25.03
N ALA A 151 -16.06 -2.39 25.27
CA ALA A 151 -16.46 -1.48 24.21
C ALA A 151 -15.25 -0.72 23.63
N TYR A 152 -15.34 -0.30 22.36
CA TYR A 152 -14.23 0.36 21.66
C TYR A 152 -13.78 1.66 22.33
N ASN A 153 -14.69 2.36 23.02
CA ASN A 153 -14.39 3.58 23.77
C ASN A 153 -13.51 3.35 25.01
N LYS A 154 -13.31 2.10 25.45
CA LYS A 154 -12.40 1.73 26.54
C LYS A 154 -10.97 1.48 26.07
N VAL A 155 -10.71 1.49 24.76
CA VAL A 155 -9.40 1.25 24.20
C VAL A 155 -8.91 2.49 23.44
N VAL A 156 -7.69 2.94 23.72
CA VAL A 156 -7.05 4.05 22.98
C VAL A 156 -5.76 3.56 22.35
N CYS A 157 -5.67 3.63 21.02
CA CYS A 157 -4.44 3.31 20.28
C CYS A 157 -3.72 4.60 19.88
N ARG A 158 -2.44 4.71 20.25
CA ARG A 158 -1.58 5.89 20.05
C ARG A 158 -0.35 5.54 19.23
N ILE A 159 -0.04 6.39 18.26
CA ILE A 159 1.08 6.23 17.34
C ILE A 159 1.78 7.58 17.15
N LYS A 160 3.04 7.66 17.59
CA LYS A 160 3.88 8.85 17.33
C LYS A 160 4.50 8.81 15.93
N ARG A 161 5.12 7.68 15.59
CA ARG A 161 5.75 7.37 14.29
C ARG A 161 6.06 5.88 14.20
N LEU A 162 6.36 5.39 13.00
CA LEU A 162 6.89 4.05 12.72
C LEU A 162 8.29 4.18 12.09
N GLY A 163 9.19 3.25 12.42
CA GLY A 163 10.48 3.05 11.73
C GLY A 163 10.33 2.22 10.45
N GLY A 164 9.41 2.63 9.58
CA GLY A 164 8.98 1.91 8.38
C GLY A 164 7.74 1.03 8.63
N GLY A 165 6.94 0.82 7.60
CA GLY A 165 5.72 0.00 7.65
C GLY A 165 5.46 -0.76 6.35
N PHE A 166 5.43 -0.04 5.22
CA PHE A 166 5.37 -0.61 3.86
C PHE A 166 4.18 -1.57 3.60
N GLY A 167 3.12 -1.51 4.41
CA GLY A 167 1.97 -2.41 4.35
C GLY A 167 1.99 -3.53 5.41
N GLY A 168 3.17 -3.99 5.87
CA GLY A 168 3.24 -5.09 6.84
C GLY A 168 2.65 -4.73 8.20
N LYS A 169 2.68 -3.43 8.54
CA LYS A 169 2.05 -2.89 9.75
C LYS A 169 0.60 -2.42 9.53
N GLU A 170 -0.03 -2.73 8.39
CA GLU A 170 -1.44 -2.42 8.12
C GLU A 170 -2.40 -3.30 8.92
N THR A 171 -2.12 -4.60 8.98
CA THR A 171 -2.93 -5.58 9.71
C THR A 171 -2.10 -6.43 10.66
N ARG A 172 -0.91 -6.89 10.24
CA ARG A 172 -0.12 -7.91 10.95
C ARG A 172 0.50 -7.44 12.26
N SER A 173 0.53 -6.13 12.50
CA SER A 173 0.84 -5.58 13.83
C SER A 173 -0.17 -6.01 14.91
N ALA A 174 -1.38 -6.42 14.54
CA ALA A 174 -2.38 -6.95 15.47
C ALA A 174 -1.98 -8.33 16.03
N ASP A 175 -1.22 -9.13 15.26
CA ASP A 175 -0.74 -10.45 15.71
C ASP A 175 0.12 -10.34 16.97
N VAL A 176 0.77 -9.20 17.17
CA VAL A 176 1.63 -8.94 18.33
C VAL A 176 0.91 -8.11 19.38
N SER A 177 0.20 -7.05 18.96
CA SER A 177 -0.45 -6.12 19.89
C SER A 177 -1.64 -6.72 20.64
N VAL A 178 -2.44 -7.58 19.99
CA VAL A 178 -3.63 -8.16 20.62
C VAL A 178 -3.25 -9.15 21.74
N PRO A 179 -2.37 -10.16 21.50
CA PRO A 179 -1.84 -11.01 22.59
C PRO A 179 -1.24 -10.22 23.75
N LEU A 180 -0.51 -9.15 23.45
CA LEU A 180 0.11 -8.29 24.45
C LEU A 180 -0.94 -7.60 25.33
N CYS A 181 -1.99 -7.04 24.74
CA CYS A 181 -3.09 -6.40 25.47
C CYS A 181 -3.87 -7.39 26.34
N VAL A 182 -4.10 -8.62 25.84
CA VAL A 182 -4.71 -9.71 26.63
C VAL A 182 -3.83 -10.06 27.84
N ALA A 183 -2.52 -10.18 27.65
CA ALA A 183 -1.61 -10.45 28.77
C ALA A 183 -1.60 -9.30 29.79
N ALA A 184 -1.61 -8.05 29.32
CA ALA A 184 -1.57 -6.87 30.17
C ALA A 184 -2.84 -6.69 30.99
N SER A 185 -4.02 -7.00 30.43
CA SER A 185 -5.29 -6.94 31.16
C SER A 185 -5.37 -7.97 32.29
N ILE A 186 -4.86 -9.18 32.07
CA ILE A 186 -4.81 -10.25 33.09
C ILE A 186 -3.85 -9.88 34.23
N ILE A 187 -2.67 -9.34 33.89
CA ILE A 187 -1.63 -9.02 34.87
C ILE A 187 -1.91 -7.71 35.60
N GLY A 188 -2.69 -6.80 35.01
CA GLY A 188 -2.99 -5.49 35.56
C GLY A 188 -1.78 -4.56 35.62
N ARG A 189 -0.76 -4.78 34.76
CA ARG A 189 0.46 -3.97 34.70
C ARG A 189 0.83 -3.66 33.26
N PRO A 190 1.54 -2.55 33.00
CA PRO A 190 2.08 -2.28 31.67
C PRO A 190 3.01 -3.40 31.20
N ILE A 191 2.86 -3.83 29.94
CA ILE A 191 3.72 -4.83 29.29
C ILE A 191 4.20 -4.27 27.98
N ARG A 192 5.47 -4.52 27.64
CA ARG A 192 6.06 -4.19 26.35
C ARG A 192 6.48 -5.45 25.61
N MET A 193 6.38 -5.41 24.28
CA MET A 193 6.92 -6.43 23.39
C MET A 193 7.49 -5.76 22.15
N MET A 194 8.66 -6.20 21.73
CA MET A 194 9.27 -5.88 20.44
C MET A 194 9.86 -7.17 19.90
N LEU A 195 9.44 -7.56 18.70
CA LEU A 195 9.93 -8.81 18.09
C LEU A 195 11.40 -8.68 17.71
N ASP A 196 12.18 -9.74 17.92
CA ASP A 196 13.47 -9.87 17.26
C ASP A 196 13.25 -10.07 15.75
N ARG A 197 14.22 -9.70 14.92
CA ARG A 197 14.07 -9.75 13.44
C ARG A 197 13.61 -11.12 12.93
N HIS A 198 14.17 -12.20 13.45
CA HIS A 198 13.83 -13.56 13.03
C HIS A 198 12.42 -13.97 13.43
N GLU A 199 11.88 -13.43 14.54
CA GLU A 199 10.50 -13.66 14.96
C GLU A 199 9.55 -12.89 14.04
N ASP A 200 9.86 -11.62 13.77
CA ASP A 200 9.08 -10.75 12.88
C ASP A 200 8.91 -11.40 11.49
N MET A 201 10.02 -11.76 10.83
CA MET A 201 10.01 -12.37 9.48
C MET A 201 9.27 -13.71 9.40
N VAL A 202 9.14 -14.44 10.51
CA VAL A 202 8.44 -15.74 10.54
C VAL A 202 6.94 -15.55 10.79
N ILE A 203 6.55 -14.53 11.57
CA ILE A 203 5.17 -14.34 12.01
C ILE A 203 4.38 -13.48 11.04
N THR A 204 4.96 -12.38 10.54
CA THR A 204 4.17 -11.28 9.95
C THR A 204 3.91 -11.41 8.46
N GLY A 205 4.39 -12.48 7.82
CA GLY A 205 4.27 -12.70 6.38
C GLY A 205 4.87 -11.56 5.55
N GLY A 206 4.56 -11.55 4.24
CA GLY A 206 5.15 -10.60 3.32
C GLY A 206 4.26 -10.26 2.14
N ARG A 207 4.90 -9.84 1.04
CA ARG A 207 4.26 -9.73 -0.27
C ARG A 207 3.91 -11.12 -0.79
N HIS A 208 2.68 -11.27 -1.29
CA HIS A 208 2.22 -12.45 -1.99
C HIS A 208 3.14 -12.83 -3.18
N PRO A 209 3.70 -14.05 -3.18
CA PRO A 209 4.19 -14.69 -4.40
C PRO A 209 3.05 -14.89 -5.41
N PHE A 210 3.36 -14.74 -6.69
CA PHE A 210 2.40 -14.92 -7.79
C PHE A 210 2.94 -15.88 -8.85
N LEU A 211 2.03 -16.66 -9.44
CA LEU A 211 2.20 -17.34 -10.71
C LEU A 211 1.18 -16.78 -11.69
N CYS A 212 1.62 -16.33 -12.86
CA CYS A 212 0.76 -15.87 -13.95
C CYS A 212 0.89 -16.87 -15.11
N ARG A 213 -0.19 -17.57 -15.47
CA ARG A 213 -0.26 -18.33 -16.73
C ARG A 213 -0.93 -17.46 -17.77
N TRP A 214 -0.34 -17.31 -18.95
CA TRP A 214 -0.84 -16.36 -19.94
C TRP A 214 -0.83 -16.93 -21.35
N ARG A 215 -1.79 -16.45 -22.15
CA ARG A 215 -1.86 -16.60 -23.61
C ARG A 215 -2.06 -15.21 -24.21
N VAL A 216 -1.31 -14.87 -25.25
CA VAL A 216 -1.38 -13.55 -25.90
C VAL A 216 -1.47 -13.70 -27.41
N GLY A 217 -2.33 -12.90 -28.03
CA GLY A 217 -2.50 -12.77 -29.47
C GLY A 217 -2.06 -11.38 -29.94
N PHE A 218 -1.32 -11.30 -31.04
CA PHE A 218 -0.75 -10.05 -31.54
C PHE A 218 -0.51 -10.07 -33.06
N THR A 219 -0.32 -8.88 -33.62
CA THR A 219 -0.01 -8.65 -35.04
C THR A 219 1.50 -8.71 -35.31
N ASP A 220 1.91 -8.79 -36.59
CA ASP A 220 3.34 -8.69 -36.98
C ASP A 220 4.00 -7.35 -36.61
N GLN A 221 3.19 -6.35 -36.23
CA GLN A 221 3.68 -5.06 -35.72
C GLN A 221 3.76 -5.02 -34.18
N GLY A 222 3.53 -6.14 -33.49
CA GLY A 222 3.58 -6.20 -32.03
C GLY A 222 2.42 -5.48 -31.34
N VAL A 223 1.33 -5.18 -32.06
CA VAL A 223 0.09 -4.68 -31.43
C VAL A 223 -0.66 -5.87 -30.85
N ILE A 224 -0.94 -5.82 -29.54
CA ILE A 224 -1.70 -6.85 -28.82
C ILE A 224 -3.17 -6.76 -29.21
N THR A 225 -3.74 -7.87 -29.65
CA THR A 225 -5.14 -7.97 -30.06
C THR A 225 -5.99 -8.72 -29.03
N ALA A 226 -5.38 -9.65 -28.30
CA ALA A 226 -6.06 -10.44 -27.28
C ALA A 226 -5.10 -10.94 -26.19
N ALA A 227 -5.60 -11.11 -24.97
CA ALA A 227 -4.87 -11.83 -23.94
C ALA A 227 -5.81 -12.53 -22.94
N ASP A 228 -5.40 -13.72 -22.48
CA ASP A 228 -6.07 -14.48 -21.42
C ASP A 228 -5.06 -14.84 -20.33
N LEU A 229 -5.27 -14.36 -19.11
CA LEU A 229 -4.32 -14.42 -18.00
C LEU A 229 -4.95 -15.03 -16.74
N HIS A 230 -4.21 -15.90 -16.08
CA HIS A 230 -4.57 -16.55 -14.83
C HIS A 230 -3.50 -16.29 -13.76
N PHE A 231 -3.80 -15.43 -12.81
CA PHE A 231 -2.96 -15.10 -11.66
C PHE A 231 -3.31 -15.97 -10.44
N TYR A 232 -2.32 -16.65 -9.88
CA TYR A 232 -2.45 -17.43 -8.65
C TYR A 232 -1.56 -16.80 -7.59
N ALA A 233 -2.17 -16.25 -6.54
CA ALA A 233 -1.45 -15.62 -5.43
C ALA A 233 -1.35 -16.59 -4.26
N ASN A 234 -0.17 -16.79 -3.69
CA ASN A 234 -0.01 -17.54 -2.44
C ASN A 234 -0.38 -16.64 -1.24
N CYS A 235 -1.52 -16.91 -0.62
CA CYS A 235 -2.09 -16.08 0.44
C CYS A 235 -1.64 -16.47 1.86
N GLY A 236 -1.12 -17.69 2.03
CA GLY A 236 -0.87 -18.25 3.35
C GLY A 236 -2.13 -18.83 4.00
N ASN A 237 -2.06 -18.98 5.32
CA ASN A 237 -3.05 -19.70 6.12
C ASN A 237 -4.34 -18.92 6.40
N THR A 238 -4.32 -17.58 6.34
CA THR A 238 -5.50 -16.73 6.52
C THR A 238 -5.79 -15.85 5.32
N ILE A 239 -6.97 -15.25 5.26
CA ILE A 239 -7.36 -14.37 4.15
C ILE A 239 -6.59 -13.04 4.21
N ASP A 240 -6.52 -12.40 5.38
CA ASP A 240 -5.97 -11.05 5.57
C ASP A 240 -6.44 -10.08 4.44
N LEU A 241 -5.52 -9.35 3.82
CA LEU A 241 -5.79 -8.43 2.70
C LEU A 241 -5.65 -9.10 1.32
N SER A 242 -5.53 -10.43 1.26
CA SER A 242 -5.27 -11.18 0.02
C SER A 242 -6.31 -10.94 -1.07
N ILE A 243 -7.59 -10.81 -0.71
CA ILE A 243 -8.67 -10.50 -1.66
C ILE A 243 -8.39 -9.17 -2.37
N GLY A 244 -8.05 -8.14 -1.58
CA GLY A 244 -7.70 -6.82 -2.11
C GLY A 244 -6.46 -6.86 -2.99
N VAL A 245 -5.44 -7.64 -2.61
CA VAL A 245 -4.20 -7.81 -3.39
C VAL A 245 -4.49 -8.47 -4.74
N VAL A 246 -5.30 -9.53 -4.76
CA VAL A 246 -5.70 -10.21 -6.01
C VAL A 246 -6.55 -9.28 -6.88
N HIS A 247 -7.53 -8.58 -6.32
CA HIS A 247 -8.32 -7.59 -7.09
C HIS A 247 -7.41 -6.52 -7.70
N ARG A 248 -6.46 -6.03 -6.92
CA ARG A 248 -5.51 -5.00 -7.36
C ARG A 248 -4.56 -5.48 -8.45
N SER A 249 -4.11 -6.74 -8.43
CA SER A 249 -3.36 -7.30 -9.57
C SER A 249 -4.21 -7.37 -10.84
N LEU A 250 -5.52 -7.66 -10.72
CA LEU A 250 -6.43 -7.67 -11.87
C LEU A 250 -6.65 -6.26 -12.46
N TYR A 251 -6.81 -5.23 -11.61
CA TYR A 251 -6.89 -3.83 -12.07
C TYR A 251 -5.63 -3.36 -12.78
N SER A 252 -4.45 -3.86 -12.39
CA SER A 252 -3.16 -3.44 -12.96
C SER A 252 -2.62 -4.39 -14.03
N THR A 253 -3.42 -5.38 -14.47
CA THR A 253 -3.00 -6.44 -15.42
C THR A 253 -2.56 -5.90 -16.78
N SER A 254 -3.11 -4.80 -17.26
CA SER A 254 -2.69 -4.22 -18.54
C SER A 254 -1.57 -3.19 -18.40
N ASN A 255 -1.12 -2.88 -17.18
CA ASN A 255 -0.22 -1.76 -16.89
C ASN A 255 -0.65 -0.49 -17.64
N ALA A 256 0.15 -0.07 -18.63
CA ALA A 256 -0.03 1.14 -19.42
C ALA A 256 -0.55 0.86 -20.84
N TYR A 257 -1.00 -0.38 -21.11
CA TYR A 257 -1.29 -0.89 -22.44
C TYR A 257 -2.79 -1.06 -22.71
N ASN A 258 -3.24 -0.63 -23.88
CA ASN A 258 -4.60 -0.82 -24.35
C ASN A 258 -4.75 -2.20 -25.00
N TRP A 259 -5.22 -3.17 -24.22
CA TRP A 259 -5.53 -4.52 -24.71
C TRP A 259 -7.04 -4.65 -24.93
N PRO A 260 -7.52 -4.64 -26.19
CA PRO A 260 -8.95 -4.49 -26.48
C PRO A 260 -9.78 -5.72 -26.09
N ASN A 261 -9.19 -6.91 -26.17
CA ASN A 261 -9.81 -8.16 -25.76
C ASN A 261 -8.97 -8.80 -24.65
N LEU A 262 -9.41 -8.69 -23.40
CA LEU A 262 -8.68 -9.19 -22.24
C LEU A 262 -9.61 -9.96 -21.32
N SER A 263 -9.19 -11.17 -20.95
CA SER A 263 -9.73 -11.95 -19.84
C SER A 263 -8.62 -12.10 -18.79
N THR A 264 -8.88 -11.67 -17.56
CA THR A 264 -7.92 -11.83 -16.46
C THR A 264 -8.62 -12.43 -15.25
N THR A 265 -8.08 -13.54 -14.74
CA THR A 265 -8.63 -14.28 -13.60
C THR A 265 -7.62 -14.37 -12.48
N GLY A 266 -8.04 -14.06 -11.25
CA GLY A 266 -7.19 -14.12 -10.05
C GLY A 266 -7.69 -15.14 -9.04
N TYR A 267 -6.78 -15.94 -8.47
CA TYR A 267 -7.03 -16.97 -7.45
C TYR A 267 -6.29 -16.62 -6.16
N ALA A 268 -7.01 -16.57 -5.04
CA ALA A 268 -6.43 -16.37 -3.71
C ALA A 268 -6.11 -17.73 -3.07
N CYS A 269 -4.94 -18.30 -3.34
CA CYS A 269 -4.56 -19.66 -2.96
C CYS A 269 -4.32 -19.77 -1.45
N LYS A 270 -5.00 -20.72 -0.79
CA LYS A 270 -4.80 -21.03 0.63
C LYS A 270 -3.69 -22.07 0.78
N THR A 271 -2.71 -21.76 1.61
CA THR A 271 -1.52 -22.60 1.87
C THR A 271 -1.21 -22.65 3.37
N ASN A 272 -0.32 -23.55 3.77
CA ASN A 272 0.17 -23.73 5.13
C ASN A 272 1.44 -22.89 5.40
N LEU A 273 1.44 -21.65 4.92
CA LEU A 273 2.48 -20.65 5.16
C LEU A 273 1.92 -19.48 5.98
N PRO A 274 2.77 -18.66 6.62
CA PRO A 274 2.33 -17.41 7.23
C PRO A 274 1.47 -16.59 6.29
N SER A 275 0.42 -15.98 6.82
CA SER A 275 -0.49 -15.16 6.03
C SER A 275 0.26 -13.98 5.41
N ASN A 276 0.27 -13.92 4.08
CA ASN A 276 0.78 -12.75 3.38
C ASN A 276 -0.22 -11.59 3.50
N THR A 277 0.30 -10.37 3.33
CA THR A 277 -0.45 -9.14 3.63
C THR A 277 -0.15 -8.05 2.60
N ALA A 278 -0.56 -6.82 2.89
CA ALA A 278 -0.19 -5.65 2.13
C ALA A 278 1.33 -5.47 2.07
N PHE A 279 1.85 -5.27 0.87
CA PHE A 279 3.17 -4.68 0.64
C PHE A 279 3.00 -3.53 -0.35
N ARG A 280 3.71 -2.41 -0.19
CA ARG A 280 3.78 -1.28 -1.14
C ARG A 280 3.59 -1.71 -2.61
N GLY A 281 2.55 -1.18 -3.23
CA GLY A 281 2.06 -1.56 -4.56
C GLY A 281 0.83 -2.47 -4.55
N PHE A 282 0.70 -3.31 -3.53
CA PHE A 282 -0.51 -4.08 -3.18
C PHE A 282 -1.02 -4.98 -4.32
N GLY A 283 -0.18 -5.87 -4.87
CA GLY A 283 -0.59 -6.75 -5.99
C GLY A 283 -0.38 -6.13 -7.38
N ALA A 284 -0.39 -4.80 -7.48
CA ALA A 284 -0.14 -4.13 -8.77
C ALA A 284 1.24 -4.44 -9.36
N PRO A 285 2.36 -4.45 -8.59
CA PRO A 285 3.67 -4.84 -9.15
C PRO A 285 3.63 -6.23 -9.76
N GLN A 286 2.93 -7.18 -9.12
CA GLN A 286 2.82 -8.54 -9.65
C GLN A 286 2.00 -8.61 -10.94
N GLY A 287 0.88 -7.88 -11.00
CA GLY A 287 0.07 -7.76 -12.21
C GLY A 287 0.84 -7.13 -13.38
N MET A 288 1.50 -5.99 -13.12
CA MET A 288 2.26 -5.24 -14.13
C MET A 288 3.51 -5.99 -14.61
N PHE A 289 4.18 -6.74 -13.72
CA PHE A 289 5.33 -7.55 -14.11
C PHE A 289 4.97 -8.62 -15.14
N CYS A 290 3.81 -9.29 -14.99
CA CYS A 290 3.33 -10.24 -15.99
C CYS A 290 3.06 -9.56 -17.34
N SER A 291 2.51 -8.33 -17.34
CA SER A 291 2.32 -7.55 -18.56
C SER A 291 3.66 -7.23 -19.24
N GLU A 292 4.64 -6.76 -18.48
CA GLU A 292 5.97 -6.42 -19.03
C GLU A 292 6.68 -7.65 -19.59
N ASP A 293 6.56 -8.81 -18.92
CA ASP A 293 7.12 -10.07 -19.39
C ASP A 293 6.49 -10.50 -20.74
N ILE A 294 5.16 -10.39 -20.86
CA ILE A 294 4.45 -10.64 -22.13
C ILE A 294 4.95 -9.70 -23.23
N MET A 295 5.06 -8.40 -22.95
CA MET A 295 5.51 -7.40 -23.93
C MET A 295 6.93 -7.69 -24.41
N GLU A 296 7.81 -8.16 -23.53
CA GLU A 296 9.18 -8.55 -23.86
C GLU A 296 9.21 -9.80 -24.76
N HIS A 297 8.43 -10.84 -24.44
CA HIS A 297 8.33 -12.06 -25.26
C HIS A 297 7.79 -11.77 -26.67
N VAL A 298 6.78 -10.89 -26.78
CA VAL A 298 6.25 -10.45 -28.08
C VAL A 298 7.31 -9.73 -28.91
N ALA A 299 8.08 -8.83 -28.28
CA ALA A 299 9.15 -8.12 -28.96
C ALA A 299 10.27 -9.06 -29.44
N GLN A 300 10.67 -10.03 -28.60
CA GLN A 300 11.67 -11.03 -28.96
C GLN A 300 11.21 -11.92 -30.12
N TYR A 301 9.97 -12.40 -30.09
CA TYR A 301 9.38 -13.22 -31.15
C TYR A 301 9.38 -12.52 -32.50
N LEU A 302 9.07 -11.21 -32.52
CA LEU A 302 9.04 -10.41 -33.75
C LEU A 302 10.40 -9.81 -34.13
N HIS A 303 11.45 -10.02 -33.32
CA HIS A 303 12.75 -9.36 -33.45
C HIS A 303 12.63 -7.82 -33.53
N LEU A 304 11.72 -7.25 -32.75
CA LEU A 304 11.51 -5.80 -32.65
C LEU A 304 12.18 -5.23 -31.40
N ASP A 305 12.48 -3.93 -31.43
CA ASP A 305 12.83 -3.19 -30.22
C ASP A 305 11.65 -3.23 -29.23
N PRO A 306 11.82 -3.76 -28.00
CA PRO A 306 10.77 -3.80 -27.00
C PRO A 306 10.13 -2.43 -26.73
N ARG A 307 10.88 -1.34 -26.81
CA ARG A 307 10.37 0.03 -26.70
C ARG A 307 9.28 0.31 -27.75
N VAL A 308 9.48 -0.11 -28.99
CA VAL A 308 8.52 0.12 -30.09
C VAL A 308 7.24 -0.68 -29.87
N VAL A 309 7.35 -1.91 -29.39
CA VAL A 309 6.19 -2.75 -29.05
C VAL A 309 5.40 -2.09 -27.92
N ARG A 310 6.06 -1.61 -26.86
CA ARG A 310 5.40 -0.85 -25.77
C ARG A 310 4.69 0.39 -26.28
N GLU A 311 5.37 1.25 -27.03
CA GLU A 311 4.83 2.50 -27.58
C GLU A 311 3.56 2.29 -28.43
N ARG A 312 3.52 1.23 -29.23
CA ARG A 312 2.39 0.88 -30.09
C ARG A 312 1.14 0.48 -29.32
N ASN A 313 1.29 0.05 -28.07
CA ASN A 313 0.20 -0.44 -27.24
C ASN A 313 -0.22 0.55 -26.15
N PHE A 314 0.39 1.73 -26.02
CA PHE A 314 0.04 2.66 -24.94
C PHE A 314 -1.41 3.14 -24.96
N TYR A 315 -1.98 3.25 -23.75
CA TYR A 315 -3.20 4.01 -23.52
C TYR A 315 -3.03 5.49 -23.87
N LYS A 316 -4.14 6.11 -24.28
CA LYS A 316 -4.28 7.54 -24.59
C LYS A 316 -5.43 8.15 -23.82
N THR A 317 -5.45 9.48 -23.73
CA THR A 317 -6.63 10.20 -23.21
C THR A 317 -7.86 9.84 -24.05
N GLY A 318 -8.95 9.49 -23.37
CA GLY A 318 -10.20 9.02 -23.97
C GLY A 318 -10.31 7.50 -24.09
N ASP A 319 -9.21 6.77 -23.96
CA ASP A 319 -9.27 5.31 -23.89
C ASP A 319 -9.96 4.86 -22.60
N THR A 320 -10.50 3.65 -22.63
CA THR A 320 -11.15 3.02 -21.47
C THR A 320 -10.32 1.85 -21.01
N THR A 321 -10.06 1.76 -19.70
CA THR A 321 -9.36 0.61 -19.11
C THR A 321 -10.19 -0.66 -19.27
N HIS A 322 -9.57 -1.83 -19.13
CA HIS A 322 -10.28 -3.13 -19.17
C HIS A 322 -11.32 -3.30 -18.05
N PHE A 323 -11.33 -2.41 -17.06
CA PHE A 323 -12.32 -2.34 -15.99
C PHE A 323 -13.31 -1.18 -16.15
N GLY A 324 -13.36 -0.59 -17.34
CA GLY A 324 -14.42 0.33 -17.75
C GLY A 324 -14.26 1.78 -17.28
N GLN A 325 -13.07 2.19 -16.82
CA GLN A 325 -12.81 3.58 -16.46
C GLN A 325 -12.22 4.35 -17.64
N VAL A 326 -12.82 5.48 -18.00
CA VAL A 326 -12.30 6.40 -19.01
C VAL A 326 -11.07 7.14 -18.47
N ILE A 327 -10.02 7.25 -19.28
CA ILE A 327 -8.79 7.94 -18.95
C ILE A 327 -8.90 9.42 -19.39
N GLU A 328 -9.12 10.34 -18.46
CA GLU A 328 -9.37 11.76 -18.79
C GLU A 328 -8.11 12.57 -19.11
N ARG A 329 -6.96 12.25 -18.48
CA ARG A 329 -5.69 12.98 -18.63
C ARG A 329 -4.51 12.03 -18.60
N CYS A 330 -4.27 11.33 -19.70
CA CYS A 330 -3.12 10.41 -19.81
C CYS A 330 -1.82 11.21 -19.98
N THR A 331 -0.96 11.26 -18.96
CA THR A 331 0.37 11.91 -19.04
C THR A 331 1.50 10.93 -19.35
N LEU A 332 1.17 9.68 -19.68
CA LEU A 332 2.12 8.60 -19.95
C LEU A 332 3.12 8.96 -21.05
N SER A 333 2.65 9.41 -22.23
CA SER A 333 3.53 9.72 -23.35
C SER A 333 4.51 10.85 -23.04
N ARG A 334 4.14 11.78 -22.16
CA ARG A 334 5.07 12.81 -21.67
C ARG A 334 6.13 12.19 -20.76
N CYS A 335 5.74 11.41 -19.75
CA CYS A 335 6.70 10.76 -18.84
C CYS A 335 7.68 9.87 -19.62
N TRP A 336 7.17 9.14 -20.61
CA TRP A 336 7.97 8.31 -21.53
C TRP A 336 8.96 9.14 -22.35
N LYS A 337 8.51 10.21 -22.98
CA LYS A 337 9.38 11.11 -23.73
C LYS A 337 10.45 11.73 -22.84
N ASP A 338 10.04 12.28 -21.70
CA ASP A 338 10.95 12.95 -20.76
C ASP A 338 12.05 12.00 -20.28
N VAL A 339 11.71 10.74 -19.94
CA VAL A 339 12.71 9.78 -19.46
C VAL A 339 13.68 9.35 -20.57
N LEU A 340 13.19 9.20 -21.81
CA LEU A 340 14.05 8.87 -22.96
C LEU A 340 15.00 10.02 -23.31
N ASP A 341 14.50 11.26 -23.27
CA ASP A 341 15.29 12.46 -23.55
C ASP A 341 16.33 12.71 -22.45
N GLN A 342 15.94 12.61 -21.17
CA GLN A 342 16.85 12.82 -20.02
C GLN A 342 17.94 11.76 -19.92
N SER A 343 17.64 10.53 -20.32
CA SER A 343 18.60 9.42 -20.29
C SER A 343 19.51 9.34 -21.52
N ASP A 344 19.23 10.11 -22.57
CA ASP A 344 19.82 9.90 -23.90
C ASP A 344 19.78 8.42 -24.30
N TYR A 345 18.58 7.84 -24.24
CA TYR A 345 18.36 6.40 -24.39
C TYR A 345 18.96 5.82 -25.68
N SER A 346 18.97 6.60 -26.77
CA SER A 346 19.53 6.17 -28.05
C SER A 346 21.04 5.97 -27.96
N THR A 347 21.75 6.92 -27.33
CA THR A 347 23.18 6.82 -27.08
C THR A 347 23.49 5.70 -26.09
N LEU A 348 22.73 5.58 -25.00
CA LEU A 348 22.88 4.46 -24.05
C LEU A 348 22.79 3.12 -24.76
N ARG A 349 21.78 2.93 -25.61
CA ARG A 349 21.59 1.68 -26.33
C ARG A 349 22.73 1.39 -27.32
N ALA A 350 23.25 2.41 -28.01
CA ALA A 350 24.42 2.25 -28.87
C ALA A 350 25.68 1.85 -28.08
N ASN A 351 25.88 2.44 -26.90
CA ASN A 351 26.99 2.12 -26.00
C ASN A 351 26.90 0.69 -25.48
N VAL A 352 25.70 0.24 -25.08
CA VAL A 352 25.46 -1.16 -24.66
C VAL A 352 25.80 -2.14 -25.78
N GLN A 353 25.39 -1.86 -27.02
CA GLN A 353 25.71 -2.72 -28.16
C GLN A 353 27.21 -2.82 -28.42
N LYS A 354 27.91 -1.69 -28.36
CA LYS A 354 29.37 -1.64 -28.48
C LYS A 354 30.06 -2.40 -27.35
N PHE A 355 29.67 -2.17 -26.10
CA PHE A 355 30.22 -2.89 -24.96
C PHE A 355 30.07 -4.40 -25.14
N ASN A 356 28.88 -4.85 -25.58
CA ASN A 356 28.58 -6.26 -25.78
C ASN A 356 29.34 -6.91 -26.94
N SER A 357 29.79 -6.15 -27.95
CA SER A 357 30.64 -6.69 -29.01
C SER A 357 32.12 -6.79 -28.60
N GLU A 358 32.56 -5.94 -27.68
CA GLU A 358 33.95 -5.89 -27.19
C GLU A 358 34.21 -6.82 -26.00
N HIS A 359 33.18 -7.17 -25.22
CA HIS A 359 33.32 -7.94 -23.98
C HIS A 359 32.66 -9.32 -24.09
N THR A 360 33.43 -10.40 -23.86
CA THR A 360 32.92 -11.77 -23.97
C THR A 360 32.16 -12.22 -22.71
N TYR A 361 32.75 -12.02 -21.53
CA TYR A 361 32.23 -12.53 -20.24
C TYR A 361 31.44 -11.49 -19.42
N ARG A 362 31.26 -10.29 -19.98
CA ARG A 362 30.45 -9.24 -19.38
C ARG A 362 29.52 -8.69 -20.43
N LYS A 363 28.25 -8.51 -20.06
CA LYS A 363 27.23 -7.97 -20.95
C LYS A 363 26.46 -6.89 -20.25
N ARG A 364 26.11 -5.85 -21.00
CA ARG A 364 25.20 -4.80 -20.54
C ARG A 364 23.83 -4.98 -21.16
N GLY A 365 22.83 -4.54 -20.42
CA GLY A 365 21.44 -4.44 -20.87
C GLY A 365 20.87 -3.10 -20.47
N VAL A 366 20.02 -2.53 -21.32
CA VAL A 366 19.26 -1.32 -21.01
C VAL A 366 17.79 -1.58 -21.32
N SER A 367 16.91 -1.15 -20.42
CA SER A 367 15.46 -1.27 -20.58
C SER A 367 14.75 0.01 -20.18
N VAL A 368 13.60 0.24 -20.80
CA VAL A 368 12.69 1.34 -20.49
C VAL A 368 11.28 0.77 -20.28
N VAL A 369 10.68 1.07 -19.13
CA VAL A 369 9.39 0.52 -18.71
C VAL A 369 8.41 1.61 -18.27
N PRO A 370 7.14 1.55 -18.70
CA PRO A 370 6.10 2.48 -18.28
C PRO A 370 5.45 2.03 -16.98
N VAL A 371 4.74 2.94 -16.32
CA VAL A 371 3.80 2.59 -15.25
C VAL A 371 2.54 3.45 -15.32
N MET A 372 1.39 2.80 -15.15
CA MET A 372 0.11 3.45 -14.88
C MET A 372 -0.51 2.82 -13.63
N PHE A 373 -0.66 3.61 -12.57
CA PHE A 373 -1.07 3.12 -11.25
C PHE A 373 -2.33 3.85 -10.77
N SER A 374 -3.40 3.11 -10.49
CA SER A 374 -4.67 3.67 -10.03
C SER A 374 -4.64 4.10 -8.56
N ILE A 375 -5.22 5.27 -8.25
CA ILE A 375 -5.19 5.84 -6.89
C ILE A 375 -6.60 5.86 -6.30
N ALA A 376 -6.82 4.96 -5.34
CA ALA A 376 -7.87 4.91 -4.34
C ALA A 376 -7.70 3.60 -3.54
N PHE A 377 -8.35 3.47 -2.39
CA PHE A 377 -8.72 2.15 -1.90
C PHE A 377 -9.72 1.50 -2.84
N THR A 378 -9.56 0.20 -3.11
CA THR A 378 -10.53 -0.60 -3.87
C THR A 378 -11.85 -0.77 -3.11
N LEU A 379 -11.83 -0.68 -1.78
CA LEU A 379 -13.02 -0.62 -0.93
C LEU A 379 -13.47 0.85 -0.80
N PRO A 380 -14.62 1.25 -1.37
CA PRO A 380 -14.98 2.67 -1.48
C PRO A 380 -15.03 3.40 -0.15
N TRP A 381 -15.56 2.77 0.91
CA TRP A 381 -15.70 3.38 2.22
C TRP A 381 -14.36 3.66 2.92
N LEU A 382 -13.24 3.07 2.51
CA LEU A 382 -11.93 3.39 3.09
C LEU A 382 -11.37 4.73 2.58
N ASN A 383 -11.97 5.33 1.54
CA ASN A 383 -11.52 6.61 0.98
C ASN A 383 -12.07 7.81 1.78
N GLN A 384 -11.88 7.79 3.10
CA GLN A 384 -12.32 8.83 4.02
C GLN A 384 -11.25 9.15 5.07
N ALA A 385 -11.27 10.37 5.60
CA ALA A 385 -10.39 10.78 6.69
C ALA A 385 -11.02 11.87 7.55
N GLY A 386 -10.56 11.92 8.81
CA GLY A 386 -10.89 12.97 9.76
C GLY A 386 -9.66 13.71 10.27
N ALA A 387 -9.89 14.92 10.78
CA ALA A 387 -8.89 15.76 11.44
C ALA A 387 -9.50 16.50 12.65
N LEU A 388 -8.64 16.93 13.58
CA LEU A 388 -8.97 17.77 14.72
C LEU A 388 -7.91 18.87 14.82
N VAL A 389 -8.35 20.13 14.76
CA VAL A 389 -7.51 21.33 14.88
C VAL A 389 -7.92 22.10 16.12
N LEU A 390 -6.94 22.38 16.98
CA LEU A 390 -7.10 23.14 18.21
C LEU A 390 -6.18 24.36 18.16
N VAL A 391 -6.74 25.56 18.28
CA VAL A 391 -5.96 26.80 18.41
C VAL A 391 -5.97 27.26 19.87
N TYR A 392 -4.80 27.30 20.50
CA TYR A 392 -4.63 27.77 21.87
C TYR A 392 -4.50 29.29 21.93
N ARG A 393 -4.75 29.86 23.12
CA ARG A 393 -4.77 31.32 23.34
C ARG A 393 -3.44 32.03 23.06
N ASP A 394 -2.32 31.31 23.11
CA ASP A 394 -1.02 31.86 22.75
C ASP A 394 -0.80 31.96 21.23
N GLY A 395 -1.74 31.44 20.43
CA GLY A 395 -1.69 31.35 18.97
C GLY A 395 -1.11 30.04 18.46
N SER A 396 -0.64 29.14 19.32
CA SER A 396 -0.16 27.84 18.88
C SER A 396 -1.32 26.95 18.41
N VAL A 397 -1.07 26.09 17.43
CA VAL A 397 -2.05 25.20 16.81
C VAL A 397 -1.61 23.76 17.02
N LEU A 398 -2.45 22.96 17.68
CA LEU A 398 -2.28 21.51 17.75
C LEU A 398 -3.20 20.84 16.73
N LEU A 399 -2.59 20.10 15.83
CA LEU A 399 -3.25 19.35 14.77
C LEU A 399 -3.16 17.84 15.05
N SER A 400 -4.26 17.14 14.81
CA SER A 400 -4.34 15.67 14.79
C SER A 400 -5.13 15.23 13.56
N HIS A 401 -4.74 14.14 12.92
CA HIS A 401 -5.43 13.56 11.77
C HIS A 401 -5.33 12.03 11.83
N GLY A 402 -6.11 11.32 11.01
CA GLY A 402 -6.21 9.86 11.08
C GLY A 402 -5.00 9.08 10.54
N GLY A 403 -4.24 9.68 9.62
CA GLY A 403 -3.02 9.07 9.07
C GLY A 403 -1.84 9.02 10.05
N THR A 404 -0.92 8.07 9.84
CA THR A 404 0.27 7.80 10.66
C THR A 404 1.57 8.14 9.93
N GLU A 405 2.59 8.59 10.66
CA GLU A 405 3.92 8.85 10.10
C GLU A 405 4.79 7.59 10.11
N MET A 406 5.33 7.21 8.96
CA MET A 406 6.20 6.04 8.80
C MET A 406 7.43 6.32 7.91
N GLY A 407 7.79 7.60 7.76
CA GLY A 407 8.94 8.07 6.98
C GLY A 407 8.56 8.72 5.64
N GLN A 408 7.27 8.74 5.29
CA GLN A 408 6.76 9.36 4.06
C GLN A 408 6.51 10.87 4.19
N GLY A 409 6.73 11.44 5.37
CA GLY A 409 6.57 12.87 5.64
C GLY A 409 5.11 13.33 5.63
N LEU A 410 4.19 12.45 6.06
CA LEU A 410 2.77 12.78 6.10
C LEU A 410 2.49 13.92 7.06
N HIS A 411 3.05 13.89 8.28
CA HIS A 411 2.83 14.97 9.25
C HIS A 411 3.39 16.31 8.75
N THR A 412 4.55 16.29 8.09
CA THR A 412 5.13 17.48 7.45
C THR A 412 4.18 18.09 6.43
N LYS A 413 3.59 17.26 5.55
CA LYS A 413 2.62 17.71 4.55
C LYS A 413 1.36 18.30 5.19
N MET A 414 0.87 17.70 6.28
CA MET A 414 -0.33 18.20 6.97
C MET A 414 -0.08 19.55 7.66
N ILE A 415 1.12 19.77 8.20
CA ILE A 415 1.55 21.08 8.72
C ILE A 415 1.59 22.12 7.59
N GLN A 416 2.11 21.76 6.41
CA GLN A 416 2.14 22.65 5.25
C GLN A 416 0.73 23.03 4.77
N VAL A 417 -0.20 22.06 4.72
CA VAL A 417 -1.61 22.32 4.41
C VAL A 417 -2.22 23.28 5.43
N ALA A 418 -2.09 22.99 6.72
CA ALA A 418 -2.65 23.84 7.78
C ALA A 418 -2.05 25.26 7.77
N SER A 419 -0.74 25.39 7.56
CA SER A 419 -0.03 26.67 7.45
C SER A 419 -0.56 27.49 6.28
N ARG A 420 -0.66 26.89 5.09
CA ARG A 420 -1.19 27.55 3.89
C ARG A 420 -2.65 27.95 4.07
N THR A 421 -3.46 27.08 4.67
CA THR A 421 -4.88 27.37 4.88
C THR A 421 -5.04 28.51 5.88
N LEU A 422 -4.49 28.39 7.09
CA LEU A 422 -4.61 29.37 8.17
C LEU A 422 -3.86 30.68 7.92
N ASP A 423 -2.93 30.70 6.96
CA ASP A 423 -2.04 31.83 6.64
C ASP A 423 -1.13 32.22 7.83
N ILE A 424 -0.51 31.20 8.43
CA ILE A 424 0.42 31.36 9.56
C ILE A 424 1.70 30.55 9.35
N PRO A 425 2.83 30.94 9.96
CA PRO A 425 4.08 30.19 9.90
C PRO A 425 3.94 28.75 10.44
N THR A 426 4.66 27.80 9.83
CA THR A 426 4.66 26.38 10.23
C THR A 426 5.13 26.16 11.66
N GLU A 427 5.95 27.07 12.20
CA GLU A 427 6.49 27.04 13.56
C GLU A 427 5.39 27.17 14.64
N LEU A 428 4.22 27.71 14.28
CA LEU A 428 3.07 27.79 15.18
C LEU A 428 2.22 26.52 15.17
N ILE A 429 2.50 25.56 14.29
CA ILE A 429 1.68 24.38 14.08
C ILE A 429 2.45 23.13 14.50
N HIS A 430 1.85 22.35 15.39
CA HIS A 430 2.44 21.12 15.89
C HIS A 430 1.50 19.93 15.69
N ILE A 431 2.06 18.79 15.31
CA ILE A 431 1.38 17.48 15.38
C ILE A 431 2.08 16.65 16.45
N SER A 432 1.33 16.29 17.48
CA SER A 432 1.86 15.41 18.53
C SER A 432 1.88 13.96 18.09
N GLU A 433 0.75 13.38 17.70
CA GLU A 433 0.64 11.95 17.37
C GLU A 433 -0.70 11.67 16.70
N THR A 434 -0.86 10.48 16.16
CA THR A 434 -2.14 9.89 15.75
C THR A 434 -2.73 9.10 16.92
N ALA A 435 -4.00 9.34 17.26
CA ALA A 435 -4.67 8.61 18.35
C ALA A 435 -6.18 8.48 18.14
N THR A 436 -6.75 7.32 18.52
CA THR A 436 -8.17 6.99 18.29
C THR A 436 -9.15 7.78 19.14
N ASP A 437 -8.69 8.38 20.24
CA ASP A 437 -9.46 9.30 21.09
C ASP A 437 -9.55 10.73 20.52
N LYS A 438 -8.72 11.07 19.53
CA LYS A 438 -8.74 12.36 18.82
C LYS A 438 -9.49 12.28 17.51
N VAL A 439 -9.17 11.26 16.70
CA VAL A 439 -9.82 11.00 15.41
C VAL A 439 -10.21 9.52 15.38
N PRO A 440 -11.50 9.19 15.52
CA PRO A 440 -11.98 7.81 15.51
C PRO A 440 -12.19 7.29 14.09
N ASN A 441 -12.37 5.97 13.95
CA ASN A 441 -12.82 5.29 12.72
C ASN A 441 -11.97 5.61 11.49
N THR A 442 -10.66 5.72 11.69
CA THR A 442 -9.69 6.05 10.64
C THR A 442 -9.42 4.85 9.75
N SER A 443 -9.41 5.08 8.44
CA SER A 443 -8.84 4.12 7.50
C SER A 443 -7.34 3.90 7.77
N PRO A 444 -6.77 2.75 7.38
CA PRO A 444 -5.33 2.54 7.47
C PRO A 444 -4.57 3.59 6.65
N THR A 445 -3.35 3.90 7.08
CA THR A 445 -2.42 4.73 6.29
C THR A 445 -1.85 3.88 5.16
N ALA A 446 -2.61 3.75 4.08
CA ALA A 446 -2.33 2.87 2.94
C ALA A 446 -2.86 3.45 1.62
N ALA A 447 -2.85 2.63 0.56
CA ALA A 447 -3.34 2.93 -0.79
C ALA A 447 -2.79 4.20 -1.47
N SER A 448 -1.71 4.77 -0.94
CA SER A 448 -1.08 6.02 -1.40
C SER A 448 -1.99 7.25 -1.36
N VAL A 449 -3.12 7.21 -0.64
CA VAL A 449 -4.11 8.31 -0.60
C VAL A 449 -4.00 9.15 0.66
N SER A 450 -3.16 8.78 1.63
CA SER A 450 -3.18 9.38 2.96
C SER A 450 -2.92 10.88 2.96
N SER A 451 -2.04 11.39 2.08
CA SER A 451 -1.85 12.84 1.92
C SER A 451 -3.10 13.52 1.37
N ASP A 452 -3.75 12.92 0.37
CA ASP A 452 -4.96 13.45 -0.26
C ASP A 452 -6.10 13.56 0.76
N ILE A 453 -6.49 12.43 1.36
CA ILE A 453 -7.68 12.38 2.23
C ILE A 453 -7.47 13.14 3.55
N ASN A 454 -6.30 13.00 4.19
CA ASN A 454 -6.02 13.74 5.43
C ASN A 454 -5.78 15.22 5.14
N GLY A 455 -5.17 15.56 4.01
CA GLY A 455 -4.96 16.95 3.60
C GLY A 455 -6.29 17.68 3.43
N MET A 456 -7.26 17.04 2.78
CA MET A 456 -8.61 17.60 2.64
C MET A 456 -9.35 17.71 3.98
N ALA A 457 -9.20 16.73 4.88
CA ALA A 457 -9.79 16.83 6.22
C ALA A 457 -9.16 17.98 7.04
N VAL A 458 -7.83 18.15 6.98
CA VAL A 458 -7.12 19.27 7.63
C VAL A 458 -7.55 20.61 7.04
N LEU A 459 -7.64 20.70 5.71
CA LEU A 459 -8.12 21.88 5.00
C LEU A 459 -9.51 22.30 5.53
N GLU A 460 -10.46 21.37 5.58
CA GLU A 460 -11.84 21.65 6.04
C GLU A 460 -11.87 22.11 7.51
N ALA A 461 -11.07 21.49 8.40
CA ALA A 461 -10.96 21.92 9.79
C ALA A 461 -10.40 23.35 9.92
N CYS A 462 -9.33 23.66 9.18
CA CYS A 462 -8.70 24.97 9.17
C CYS A 462 -9.61 26.06 8.58
N GLU A 463 -10.38 25.74 7.52
CA GLU A 463 -11.37 26.65 6.94
C GLU A 463 -12.47 27.00 7.94
N LYS A 464 -12.96 26.05 8.74
CA LYS A 464 -13.93 26.32 9.82
C LYS A 464 -13.36 27.27 10.86
N ILE A 465 -12.10 27.13 11.26
CA ILE A 465 -11.44 28.07 12.18
C ILE A 465 -11.36 29.47 11.56
N LYS A 466 -10.92 29.57 10.30
CA LYS A 466 -10.87 30.88 9.59
C LYS A 466 -12.22 31.54 9.51
N GLU A 467 -13.27 30.79 9.17
CA GLU A 467 -14.63 31.31 9.08
C GLU A 467 -15.06 31.95 10.39
N ARG A 468 -14.81 31.27 11.52
CA ARG A 468 -15.12 31.76 12.86
C ARG A 468 -14.32 32.99 13.25
N LEU A 469 -13.08 33.13 12.75
CA LEU A 469 -12.22 34.29 13.00
C LEU A 469 -12.56 35.50 12.12
N LYS A 470 -13.33 35.36 11.03
CA LYS A 470 -13.65 36.48 10.11
C LYS A 470 -14.17 37.73 10.81
N PRO A 471 -15.12 37.69 11.76
CA PRO A 471 -15.63 38.90 12.43
C PRO A 471 -14.55 39.61 13.24
N VAL A 472 -13.65 38.85 13.87
CA VAL A 472 -12.53 39.38 14.67
C VAL A 472 -11.48 40.01 13.78
N ILE A 473 -11.11 39.34 12.67
CA ILE A 473 -10.17 39.86 11.68
C ILE A 473 -10.71 41.14 11.03
N ALA A 474 -12.01 41.20 10.72
CA ALA A 474 -12.63 42.38 10.10
C ALA A 474 -12.62 43.62 11.00
N LYS A 475 -12.68 43.43 12.33
CA LYS A 475 -12.64 44.52 13.32
C LYS A 475 -11.25 45.18 13.40
N ASP A 476 -10.19 44.40 13.32
CA ASP A 476 -8.81 44.90 13.24
C ASP A 476 -7.92 43.99 12.36
N PRO A 477 -7.84 44.25 11.04
CA PRO A 477 -7.08 43.43 10.11
C PRO A 477 -5.56 43.47 10.32
N LYS A 478 -5.02 44.32 11.21
CA LYS A 478 -3.58 44.46 11.46
C LYS A 478 -3.15 43.92 12.83
N ALA A 479 -4.09 43.47 13.67
CA ALA A 479 -3.80 43.00 15.03
C ALA A 479 -2.88 41.76 15.06
N GLY A 480 -2.89 40.97 13.98
CA GLY A 480 -2.12 39.74 13.84
C GLY A 480 -2.76 38.54 14.53
N TRP A 481 -2.26 37.35 14.17
CA TRP A 481 -2.83 36.05 14.55
C TRP A 481 -3.13 35.91 16.05
N LYS A 482 -2.12 36.16 16.90
CA LYS A 482 -2.25 36.00 18.36
C LYS A 482 -3.35 36.90 18.94
N SER A 483 -3.43 38.14 18.47
CA SER A 483 -4.44 39.10 18.93
C SER A 483 -5.84 38.69 18.48
N TRP A 484 -6.00 38.19 17.25
CA TRP A 484 -7.29 37.67 16.77
C TRP A 484 -7.76 36.44 17.56
N VAL A 485 -6.84 35.54 17.88
CA VAL A 485 -7.12 34.35 18.69
C VAL A 485 -7.58 34.73 20.10
N GLU A 486 -6.87 35.67 20.75
CA GLU A 486 -7.23 36.13 22.08
C GLU A 486 -8.58 36.87 22.09
N GLU A 487 -8.83 37.75 21.12
CA GLU A 487 -10.12 38.44 20.98
C GLU A 487 -11.26 37.45 20.68
N ALA A 488 -11.02 36.42 19.86
CA ALA A 488 -11.99 35.36 19.61
C ALA A 488 -12.37 34.61 20.89
N TYR A 489 -11.38 34.28 21.73
CA TYR A 489 -11.62 33.68 23.03
C TYR A 489 -12.46 34.59 23.94
N LEU A 490 -12.13 35.89 24.01
CA LEU A 490 -12.89 36.87 24.79
C LEU A 490 -14.34 37.02 24.30
N GLN A 491 -14.59 36.78 23.02
CA GLN A 491 -15.92 36.76 22.41
C GLN A 491 -16.61 35.40 22.47
N SER A 492 -16.06 34.41 23.19
CA SER A 492 -16.62 33.04 23.29
C SER A 492 -16.75 32.32 21.94
N ILE A 493 -15.87 32.63 20.98
CA ILE A 493 -15.79 31.95 19.69
C ILE A 493 -14.97 30.66 19.86
N SER A 494 -15.54 29.52 19.47
CA SER A 494 -14.85 28.22 19.59
C SER A 494 -13.67 28.09 18.63
N LEU A 495 -12.50 27.79 19.19
CA LEU A 495 -11.22 27.60 18.50
C LEU A 495 -10.82 26.11 18.37
N SER A 496 -11.81 25.22 18.45
CA SER A 496 -11.67 23.79 18.18
C SER A 496 -12.56 23.41 17.00
N ALA A 497 -12.00 22.75 15.98
CA ALA A 497 -12.75 22.30 14.82
C ALA A 497 -12.34 20.91 14.38
N THR A 498 -13.33 20.09 14.02
CA THR A 498 -13.12 18.83 13.31
C THR A 498 -13.20 19.05 11.82
N GLY A 499 -12.43 18.23 11.11
CA GLY A 499 -12.37 18.15 9.66
C GLY A 499 -12.77 16.75 9.17
N TYR A 500 -13.41 16.64 8.03
CA TYR A 500 -13.77 15.37 7.40
C TYR A 500 -13.75 15.46 5.88
N TYR A 501 -13.28 14.40 5.23
CA TYR A 501 -13.31 14.27 3.78
C TYR A 501 -13.64 12.83 3.39
N CYS A 502 -14.39 12.67 2.30
CA CYS A 502 -14.65 11.41 1.62
C CYS A 502 -14.46 11.61 0.12
N THR A 503 -13.63 10.79 -0.52
CA THR A 503 -13.39 10.90 -1.97
C THR A 503 -14.68 10.57 -2.73
N PRO A 504 -15.19 11.50 -3.56
CA PRO A 504 -16.46 11.28 -4.24
C PRO A 504 -16.34 10.28 -5.39
N GLY A 505 -17.37 9.47 -5.57
CA GLY A 505 -17.56 8.67 -6.78
C GLY A 505 -16.62 7.49 -6.96
N ILE A 506 -15.87 7.07 -5.93
CA ILE A 506 -15.10 5.82 -5.97
C ILE A 506 -16.05 4.63 -6.06
N LYS A 507 -15.74 3.70 -6.97
CA LYS A 507 -16.52 2.47 -7.18
C LYS A 507 -15.57 1.29 -7.36
N ALA A 508 -15.84 0.20 -6.65
CA ALA A 508 -15.22 -1.09 -6.93
C ALA A 508 -15.84 -1.70 -8.18
N TYR A 509 -15.07 -2.53 -8.90
CA TYR A 509 -15.60 -3.39 -9.95
C TYR A 509 -16.54 -4.42 -9.34
N ASN A 510 -17.70 -4.61 -9.97
CA ASN A 510 -18.58 -5.71 -9.61
C ASN A 510 -18.20 -6.94 -10.43
N PHE A 511 -17.63 -7.96 -9.79
CA PHE A 511 -17.19 -9.17 -10.48
C PHE A 511 -18.34 -10.08 -10.94
N GLU A 512 -19.56 -9.88 -10.45
CA GLU A 512 -20.75 -10.65 -10.85
C GLU A 512 -21.48 -9.98 -12.01
N THR A 513 -21.73 -8.66 -11.91
CA THR A 513 -22.45 -7.90 -12.94
C THR A 513 -21.53 -7.28 -14.00
N HIS A 514 -20.22 -7.38 -13.80
CA HIS A 514 -19.18 -6.75 -14.63
C HIS A 514 -19.31 -5.22 -14.75
N GLU A 515 -19.92 -4.57 -13.75
CA GLU A 515 -19.98 -3.12 -13.66
C GLU A 515 -18.61 -2.49 -13.42
N SER A 516 -18.34 -1.41 -14.15
CA SER A 516 -17.06 -0.71 -14.16
C SER A 516 -16.62 -0.20 -12.79
N ALA A 517 -15.31 -0.24 -12.55
CA ALA A 517 -14.70 0.44 -11.40
C ALA A 517 -14.42 1.91 -11.71
N LYS A 518 -14.26 2.71 -10.64
CA LYS A 518 -13.78 4.08 -10.72
C LYS A 518 -12.81 4.37 -9.58
N PHE A 519 -11.56 4.63 -9.94
CA PHE A 519 -10.53 5.22 -9.07
C PHE A 519 -10.56 6.75 -9.15
N ASN A 520 -9.93 7.44 -8.20
CA ASN A 520 -9.93 8.91 -8.16
C ASN A 520 -9.18 9.47 -9.37
N TYR A 521 -7.95 9.01 -9.56
CA TYR A 521 -7.09 9.35 -10.69
C TYR A 521 -6.05 8.23 -10.90
N PHE A 522 -5.17 8.43 -11.88
CA PHE A 522 -4.04 7.56 -12.16
C PHE A 522 -2.74 8.35 -12.00
N SER A 523 -1.74 7.71 -11.39
CA SER A 523 -0.36 8.18 -11.45
C SER A 523 0.34 7.51 -12.62
N TYR A 524 1.13 8.28 -13.36
CA TYR A 524 1.89 7.81 -14.51
C TYR A 524 3.37 8.01 -14.28
N GLY A 525 4.18 7.11 -14.82
CA GLY A 525 5.62 7.30 -14.90
C GLY A 525 6.28 6.40 -15.92
N ALA A 526 7.58 6.58 -16.06
CA ALA A 526 8.45 5.70 -16.81
C ALA A 526 9.85 5.70 -16.20
N ALA A 527 10.57 4.59 -16.34
CA ALA A 527 11.93 4.45 -15.85
C ALA A 527 12.85 3.82 -16.90
N VAL A 528 14.08 4.33 -16.99
CA VAL A 528 15.19 3.72 -17.74
C VAL A 528 16.18 3.13 -16.74
N SER A 529 16.69 1.94 -17.02
CA SER A 529 17.74 1.31 -16.22
C SER A 529 18.74 0.59 -17.10
N GLU A 530 20.03 0.75 -16.79
CA GLU A 530 21.15 0.01 -17.37
C GLU A 530 21.76 -0.91 -16.32
N VAL A 531 22.09 -2.15 -16.71
CA VAL A 531 22.78 -3.12 -15.88
C VAL A 531 23.98 -3.69 -16.62
N GLU A 532 25.03 -4.03 -15.88
CA GLU A 532 26.14 -4.86 -16.35
C GLU A 532 26.11 -6.19 -15.59
N VAL A 533 26.15 -7.31 -16.30
CA VAL A 533 26.10 -8.66 -15.76
C VAL A 533 27.43 -9.36 -16.01
N ASP A 534 27.98 -9.95 -14.96
CA ASP A 534 29.12 -10.85 -15.04
C ASP A 534 28.62 -12.27 -15.40
N CYS A 535 28.87 -12.70 -16.63
CA CYS A 535 28.33 -13.95 -17.16
C CYS A 535 28.94 -15.22 -16.52
N LEU A 536 30.03 -15.09 -15.76
CA LEU A 536 30.68 -16.22 -15.10
C LEU A 536 30.12 -16.46 -13.69
N THR A 537 29.64 -15.40 -13.04
CA THR A 537 29.22 -15.45 -11.63
C THR A 537 27.72 -15.23 -11.44
N GLY A 538 27.06 -14.56 -12.38
CA GLY A 538 25.67 -14.10 -12.24
C GLY A 538 25.54 -12.82 -11.41
N ASP A 539 26.65 -12.24 -10.92
CA ASP A 539 26.65 -10.94 -10.28
C ASP A 539 26.31 -9.82 -11.28
N HIS A 540 25.78 -8.71 -10.78
CA HIS A 540 25.44 -7.56 -11.62
C HIS A 540 25.56 -6.24 -10.88
N SER A 541 25.78 -5.16 -11.64
CA SER A 541 25.75 -3.79 -11.14
C SER A 541 24.72 -2.96 -11.90
N VAL A 542 24.00 -2.10 -11.18
CA VAL A 542 23.09 -1.11 -11.77
C VAL A 542 23.91 0.13 -12.11
N GLY A 543 23.96 0.49 -13.39
CA GLY A 543 24.76 1.61 -13.92
C GLY A 543 26.15 1.22 -14.45
N GLY A 544 26.63 -0.02 -14.29
CA GLY A 544 27.97 -0.46 -14.70
C GLY A 544 29.08 -0.12 -13.68
N MET A 545 30.19 -0.88 -13.66
CA MET A 545 31.24 -0.74 -12.63
C MET A 545 32.09 0.54 -12.71
N GLU A 546 32.11 1.22 -13.86
CA GLU A 546 32.88 2.47 -14.07
C GLU A 546 32.04 3.74 -13.90
N SER A 547 30.73 3.62 -13.72
CA SER A 547 29.81 4.76 -13.65
C SER A 547 29.59 5.16 -12.20
N VAL A 548 30.18 6.29 -11.79
CA VAL A 548 29.91 6.95 -10.49
C VAL A 548 28.48 7.54 -10.45
N THR A 549 27.70 7.37 -11.52
CA THR A 549 26.32 7.84 -11.65
C THR A 549 25.42 6.63 -11.95
N THR A 550 24.87 6.01 -10.90
CA THR A 550 23.67 5.18 -11.06
C THR A 550 22.57 6.09 -11.61
N VAL A 551 22.12 5.88 -12.85
CA VAL A 551 21.03 6.70 -13.40
C VAL A 551 19.75 5.90 -13.55
N LEU A 552 18.98 5.91 -12.47
CA LEU A 552 17.54 5.70 -12.54
C LEU A 552 16.90 7.04 -12.89
N TYR A 553 16.64 7.27 -14.18
CA TYR A 553 15.79 8.39 -14.57
C TYR A 553 14.34 8.00 -14.31
N VAL A 554 13.65 8.74 -13.44
CA VAL A 554 12.22 8.56 -13.17
C VAL A 554 11.51 9.86 -13.49
N SER A 555 10.60 9.83 -14.46
CA SER A 555 9.59 10.88 -14.61
C SER A 555 8.28 10.35 -14.05
N MET A 556 7.77 10.98 -12.99
CA MET A 556 6.49 10.63 -12.36
C MET A 556 5.64 11.88 -12.21
N MET A 557 4.41 11.84 -12.69
CA MET A 557 3.45 12.92 -12.47
C MET A 557 2.26 12.41 -11.65
N ILE A 558 2.01 13.13 -10.56
CA ILE A 558 0.82 12.98 -9.72
C ILE A 558 -0.06 14.18 -10.06
N LEU A 559 -1.16 13.94 -10.76
CA LEU A 559 -2.20 14.95 -10.91
C LEU A 559 -3.10 14.85 -9.67
N CYS A 560 -2.90 15.72 -8.68
CA CYS A 560 -3.96 15.98 -7.69
C CYS A 560 -5.15 16.58 -8.45
N SER A 561 -6.18 15.79 -8.71
CA SER A 561 -7.46 16.33 -9.13
C SER A 561 -8.03 17.16 -7.99
N ASP A 562 -8.35 18.43 -8.28
CA ASP A 562 -9.03 19.41 -7.42
C ASP A 562 -8.20 20.37 -6.56
N ILE A 563 -6.86 20.33 -6.64
CA ILE A 563 -6.01 21.40 -6.09
C ILE A 563 -5.49 22.25 -7.25
N ASN A 564 -5.78 23.55 -7.20
CA ASN A 564 -5.41 24.58 -8.18
C ASN A 564 -4.04 24.29 -8.86
N PRO A 565 -3.95 24.25 -10.21
CA PRO A 565 -2.75 23.81 -10.95
C PRO A 565 -1.46 24.56 -10.64
N ASN A 566 -1.53 25.71 -9.97
CA ASN A 566 -0.36 26.47 -9.50
C ASN A 566 0.17 26.03 -8.11
N SER A 567 -0.39 24.99 -7.48
CA SER A 567 -0.08 24.62 -6.08
C SER A 567 0.32 23.16 -5.85
N CYS A 568 0.44 22.35 -6.89
CA CYS A 568 0.92 20.97 -6.78
C CYS A 568 1.87 20.63 -7.92
N VAL A 569 3.03 21.28 -7.91
CA VAL A 569 4.25 20.75 -8.55
C VAL A 569 5.22 20.51 -7.41
N TYR A 570 5.14 19.34 -6.79
CA TYR A 570 6.29 18.80 -6.06
C TYR A 570 6.75 17.62 -6.87
N SER A 571 7.76 17.85 -7.71
CA SER A 571 8.53 16.74 -8.26
C SER A 571 9.28 16.07 -7.10
N TYR A 572 9.51 14.76 -7.18
CA TYR A 572 10.38 14.09 -6.20
C TYR A 572 11.80 14.70 -6.17
N SER A 573 12.21 15.42 -7.23
CA SER A 573 13.46 16.19 -7.30
C SER A 573 13.46 17.51 -6.51
N ASP A 574 12.31 18.06 -6.12
CA ASP A 574 12.25 19.32 -5.35
C ASP A 574 12.46 19.12 -3.84
N ILE A 575 12.59 17.87 -3.38
CA ILE A 575 12.83 17.54 -1.97
C ILE A 575 14.34 17.43 -1.65
N ASP A 576 15.19 17.14 -2.64
CA ASP A 576 16.65 17.06 -2.44
C ASP A 576 17.38 18.41 -2.51
N SER A 577 16.72 19.49 -2.96
CA SER A 577 17.32 20.84 -3.00
C SER A 577 16.95 21.74 -1.81
N ALA A 578 16.20 21.20 -0.84
CA ALA A 578 15.81 21.88 0.39
C ALA A 578 16.32 21.17 1.68
N LEU A 579 17.21 20.18 1.52
CA LEU A 579 18.10 19.65 2.55
C LEU A 579 19.55 20.04 2.19
#